data_AF-A0A359LNI6-F1
#
_entry.id   AF-A0A359LNI6-F1
#
_cell.length_a   1.000
_cell.length_b   1.000
_cell.length_c   1.000
_cell.angle_alpha   90.00
_cell.angle_beta   90.00
_cell.angle_gamma   90.00
#
_symmetry.space_group_name_H-M   'P 1'
#
loop_
_entity.id
_entity.type
_entity.pdbx_description
1 polymer ?
#
loop_
_entity_poly.entity_id
_entity_poly.type
_entity_poly.pdbx_seq_one_letter_code
_entity_poly.pdbx_strand_id
1 'polypeptide(L)'
;MLRRLFFLPITAVLLWAQEVPRPEYPQPQFQREQWMTLNGTWEFEFDDKDVGVAENWSAGAKKFSRNILVPFCFESKKSGIGDTSFHPVVWYRRAVTLPADWKGKRAILNFGAVDYLARVWVNGRFAGEHTGGHVGF
;
A
#
# COMPACT_ATOMS: atom_id res chain seq x y z
N MET A 1 -19.50 5.24 54.45
CA MET A 1 -18.59 4.66 53.42
C MET A 1 -19.39 4.41 52.16
N LEU A 2 -19.18 5.23 51.12
CA LEU A 2 -19.98 5.24 49.89
C LEU A 2 -19.33 4.34 48.83
N ARG A 3 -19.96 3.21 48.48
CA ARG A 3 -19.50 2.30 47.41
C ARG A 3 -19.95 2.85 46.05
N ARG A 4 -19.01 3.31 45.23
CA ARG A 4 -19.25 3.65 43.82
C ARG A 4 -19.30 2.36 42.99
N LEU A 5 -20.46 2.08 42.37
CA LEU A 5 -20.55 1.12 41.27
C LEU A 5 -19.98 1.77 40.01
N PHE A 6 -18.99 1.13 39.39
CA PHE A 6 -18.53 1.47 38.04
C PHE A 6 -19.26 0.57 37.04
N PHE A 7 -20.14 1.16 36.25
CA PHE A 7 -20.62 0.55 35.01
C PHE A 7 -19.58 0.82 33.91
N LEU A 8 -18.98 -0.24 33.39
CA LEU A 8 -18.18 -0.19 32.16
C LEU A 8 -19.11 -0.48 30.97
N PRO A 9 -19.25 0.43 29.98
CA PRO A 9 -19.90 0.08 28.74
C PRO A 9 -18.93 -0.76 27.91
N ILE A 10 -19.32 -2.00 27.58
CA ILE A 10 -18.62 -2.81 26.59
C ILE A 10 -18.97 -2.20 25.22
N THR A 11 -18.13 -1.29 24.73
CA THR A 11 -18.17 -0.87 23.33
C THR A 11 -17.59 -2.02 22.49
N ALA A 12 -18.47 -2.86 21.95
CA ALA A 12 -18.10 -3.79 20.90
C ALA A 12 -17.71 -2.96 19.65
N VAL A 13 -16.42 -2.80 19.41
CA VAL A 13 -15.90 -2.27 18.16
C VAL A 13 -16.10 -3.37 17.12
N LEU A 14 -17.18 -3.27 16.32
CA LEU A 14 -17.27 -4.02 15.07
C LEU A 14 -16.16 -3.47 14.15
N LEU A 15 -15.05 -4.20 14.06
CA LEU A 15 -14.07 -4.01 13.01
C LEU A 15 -14.72 -4.43 11.69
N TRP A 16 -15.29 -3.48 10.95
CA TRP A 16 -15.56 -3.70 9.53
C TRP A 16 -14.21 -3.85 8.83
N ALA A 17 -13.93 -5.06 8.33
CA ALA A 17 -12.85 -5.24 7.38
C ALA A 17 -13.19 -4.39 6.14
N GLN A 18 -12.37 -3.40 5.85
CA GLN A 18 -12.53 -2.59 4.64
C GLN A 18 -12.42 -3.52 3.43
N GLU A 19 -13.45 -3.56 2.59
CA GLU A 19 -13.49 -4.41 1.41
C GLU A 19 -12.33 -4.04 0.47
N VAL A 20 -11.54 -5.05 0.07
CA VAL A 20 -10.38 -4.84 -0.79
C VAL A 20 -10.88 -4.45 -2.17
N PRO A 21 -10.54 -3.26 -2.71
CA PRO A 21 -11.04 -2.82 -4.00
C PRO A 21 -10.41 -3.66 -5.12
N ARG A 22 -11.24 -4.06 -6.09
CA ARG A 22 -10.84 -4.89 -7.24
C ARG A 22 -9.99 -6.10 -6.81
N PRO A 23 -10.56 -7.03 -6.02
CA PRO A 23 -9.82 -8.17 -5.50
C PRO A 23 -9.57 -9.25 -6.57
N GLU A 24 -10.22 -9.17 -7.72
CA GLU A 24 -10.12 -10.14 -8.81
C GLU A 24 -8.72 -10.18 -9.46
N TYR A 25 -8.36 -11.37 -9.97
CA TYR A 25 -7.13 -11.56 -10.73
C TYR A 25 -7.20 -10.77 -12.06
N PRO A 26 -6.15 -10.00 -12.45
CA PRO A 26 -6.22 -9.09 -13.61
C PRO A 26 -6.56 -9.74 -14.95
N GLN A 27 -6.18 -11.01 -15.14
CA GLN A 27 -6.48 -11.81 -16.33
C GLN A 27 -7.18 -13.12 -15.95
N PRO A 28 -8.52 -13.13 -15.81
CA PRO A 28 -9.25 -14.29 -15.26
C PRO A 28 -9.00 -15.61 -15.99
N GLN A 29 -8.71 -15.57 -17.29
CA GLN A 29 -8.43 -16.75 -18.10
C GLN A 29 -7.03 -17.36 -17.86
N PHE A 30 -6.11 -16.61 -17.25
CA PHE A 30 -4.73 -17.02 -16.97
C PHE A 30 -4.41 -16.91 -15.48
N GLN A 31 -5.40 -17.22 -14.64
CA GLN A 31 -5.25 -17.16 -13.20
C GLN A 31 -4.22 -18.19 -12.70
N ARG A 32 -3.33 -17.73 -11.82
CA ARG A 32 -2.44 -18.60 -11.06
C ARG A 32 -3.07 -18.90 -9.71
N GLU A 33 -2.97 -20.15 -9.27
CA GLU A 33 -3.46 -20.56 -7.95
C GLU A 33 -2.78 -19.78 -6.81
N GLN A 34 -1.45 -19.61 -6.92
CA GLN A 34 -0.65 -18.85 -5.96
C GLN A 34 -0.53 -17.39 -6.38
N TRP A 35 -1.58 -16.64 -6.11
CA TRP A 35 -1.64 -15.21 -6.34
C TRP A 35 -2.29 -14.49 -5.16
N MET A 36 -1.87 -13.25 -4.92
CA MET A 36 -2.53 -12.36 -3.98
C MET A 36 -2.65 -10.97 -4.57
N THR A 37 -3.74 -10.28 -4.29
CA THR A 37 -3.88 -8.86 -4.58
C THR A 37 -3.08 -8.05 -3.56
N LEU A 38 -2.45 -6.96 -4.04
CA LEU A 38 -1.87 -5.93 -3.19
C LEU A 38 -2.72 -4.66 -3.15
N ASN A 39 -3.96 -4.71 -3.64
CA ASN A 39 -4.92 -3.61 -3.46
C ASN A 39 -5.34 -3.48 -1.99
N GLY A 40 -5.85 -2.31 -1.63
CA GLY A 40 -6.18 -1.95 -0.24
C GLY A 40 -5.32 -0.79 0.26
N THR A 41 -5.23 -0.65 1.58
CA THR A 41 -4.57 0.48 2.22
C THR A 41 -3.05 0.34 2.22
N TRP A 42 -2.36 1.39 1.78
CA TRP A 42 -0.91 1.55 1.84
C TRP A 42 -0.58 2.79 2.67
N GLU A 43 0.57 2.78 3.35
CA GLU A 43 1.15 4.01 3.88
C GLU A 43 1.58 4.91 2.72
N PHE A 44 1.44 6.22 2.90
CA PHE A 44 1.69 7.21 1.85
C PHE A 44 2.37 8.46 2.39
N GLU A 45 3.27 9.04 1.60
CA GLU A 45 3.94 10.30 1.92
C GLU A 45 4.28 11.10 0.65
N PHE A 46 4.10 12.42 0.73
CA PHE A 46 4.61 13.34 -0.29
C PHE A 46 6.08 13.65 -0.01
N ASP A 47 6.91 13.65 -1.05
CA ASP A 47 8.35 13.92 -0.99
C ASP A 47 8.72 15.06 -1.93
N ASP A 48 8.10 16.22 -1.75
CA ASP A 48 8.23 17.36 -2.65
C ASP A 48 9.67 17.89 -2.79
N LYS A 49 10.57 17.46 -1.90
CA LYS A 49 12.00 17.84 -1.90
C LYS A 49 12.92 16.74 -2.45
N ASP A 50 12.36 15.60 -2.88
CA ASP A 50 13.10 14.42 -3.36
C ASP A 50 14.25 13.99 -2.42
N VAL A 51 13.95 13.89 -1.12
CA VAL A 51 14.95 13.51 -0.10
C VAL A 51 14.86 12.05 0.29
N GLY A 52 13.76 11.35 -0.04
CA GLY A 52 13.45 10.04 0.53
C GLY A 52 14.46 8.95 0.18
N VAL A 53 15.06 9.02 -1.01
CA VAL A 53 16.14 8.08 -1.39
C VAL A 53 17.42 8.39 -0.62
N ALA A 54 17.81 9.66 -0.54
CA ALA A 54 19.00 10.10 0.18
C ALA A 54 18.91 9.80 1.69
N GLU A 55 17.72 9.93 2.27
CA GLU A 55 17.42 9.62 3.67
C GLU A 55 17.02 8.17 3.93
N ASN A 56 17.10 7.30 2.91
CA ASN A 56 16.84 5.87 3.01
C ASN A 56 15.44 5.52 3.60
N TRP A 57 14.40 6.21 3.15
CA TRP A 57 13.02 5.97 3.59
C TRP A 57 12.54 4.53 3.33
N SER A 58 13.12 3.86 2.32
CA SER A 58 12.83 2.46 1.97
C SER A 58 13.25 1.46 3.06
N ALA A 59 14.16 1.82 3.96
CA ALA A 59 14.52 1.00 5.12
C ALA A 59 13.44 0.95 6.21
N GLY A 60 12.40 1.80 6.11
CA GLY A 60 11.23 1.76 7.00
C GLY A 60 11.38 2.54 8.31
N ALA A 61 12.50 3.22 8.55
CA ALA A 61 12.70 4.02 9.76
C ALA A 61 11.79 5.26 9.83
N LYS A 62 11.53 5.91 8.68
CA LYS A 62 10.60 7.03 8.60
C LYS A 62 9.16 6.54 8.68
N LYS A 63 8.39 7.12 9.60
CA LYS A 63 6.93 6.99 9.63
C LYS A 63 6.30 7.88 8.56
N PHE A 64 5.40 7.32 7.77
CA PHE A 64 4.61 8.05 6.80
C PHE A 64 3.35 8.58 7.48
N SER A 65 2.97 9.81 7.14
CA SER A 65 1.91 10.53 7.83
C SER A 65 0.50 10.23 7.32
N ARG A 66 0.37 9.59 6.15
CA ARG A 66 -0.90 9.35 5.46
C ARG A 66 -1.08 7.89 5.10
N ASN A 67 -2.32 7.56 4.74
CA ASN A 67 -2.68 6.30 4.12
C ASN A 67 -3.39 6.59 2.80
N ILE A 68 -3.24 5.69 1.83
CA ILE A 68 -3.89 5.76 0.53
C ILE A 68 -4.54 4.42 0.18
N LEU A 69 -5.74 4.46 -0.42
CA LEU A 69 -6.42 3.29 -0.95
C LEU A 69 -6.01 3.02 -2.40
N VAL A 70 -5.17 2.01 -2.61
CA VAL A 70 -4.77 1.50 -3.93
C VAL A 70 -5.90 0.62 -4.46
N PRO A 71 -6.35 0.79 -5.73
CA PRO A 71 -5.60 1.35 -6.87
C PRO A 71 -6.01 2.76 -7.31
N PHE A 72 -6.54 3.61 -6.43
CA PHE A 72 -6.93 4.97 -6.81
C PHE A 72 -5.72 5.91 -6.76
N CYS A 73 -5.61 6.82 -7.73
CA CYS A 73 -4.60 7.89 -7.72
C CYS A 73 -4.85 8.85 -6.54
N PHE A 74 -3.79 9.52 -6.05
CA PHE A 74 -3.89 10.34 -4.84
C PHE A 74 -4.82 11.54 -5.03
N GLU A 75 -4.96 12.05 -6.25
CA GLU A 75 -5.85 13.14 -6.63
C GLU A 75 -7.33 12.76 -6.53
N SER A 76 -7.63 11.46 -6.63
CA SER A 76 -9.00 10.98 -6.48
C SER A 76 -9.43 11.00 -5.02
N LYS A 77 -10.61 11.55 -4.74
CA LYS A 77 -11.25 11.42 -3.41
C LYS A 77 -11.45 9.96 -2.99
N LYS A 78 -11.53 9.01 -3.94
CA LYS A 78 -11.64 7.58 -3.64
C LYS A 78 -10.39 6.99 -2.98
N SER A 79 -9.23 7.62 -3.15
CA SER A 79 -7.99 7.19 -2.51
C SER A 79 -7.92 7.54 -1.02
N GLY A 80 -8.78 8.45 -0.56
CA GLY A 80 -8.73 9.04 0.77
C GLY A 80 -7.85 10.29 0.89
N ILE A 81 -7.09 10.65 -0.15
CA ILE A 81 -6.23 11.86 -0.16
C ILE A 81 -6.98 13.02 -0.82
N GLY A 82 -7.26 12.93 -2.13
CA GLY A 82 -8.01 13.95 -2.87
C GLY A 82 -7.27 15.28 -3.09
N ASP A 83 -5.95 15.29 -2.96
CA ASP A 83 -5.11 16.47 -3.20
C ASP A 83 -4.78 16.57 -4.69
N THR A 84 -5.07 17.72 -5.30
CA THR A 84 -4.88 17.96 -6.75
C THR A 84 -3.70 18.90 -7.03
N SER A 85 -2.94 19.27 -6.00
CA SER A 85 -1.74 20.06 -6.16
C SER A 85 -0.58 19.21 -6.71
N PHE A 86 0.44 19.89 -7.20
CA PHE A 86 1.57 19.25 -7.84
C PHE A 86 2.56 18.68 -6.81
N HIS A 87 2.79 17.37 -6.90
CA HIS A 87 3.77 16.65 -6.08
C HIS A 87 4.73 15.87 -6.99
N PRO A 88 6.02 16.26 -7.08
CA PRO A 88 6.96 15.65 -8.03
C PRO A 88 7.38 14.23 -7.64
N VAL A 89 7.39 13.91 -6.34
CA VAL A 89 7.77 12.59 -5.82
C VAL A 89 6.81 12.21 -4.70
N VAL A 90 6.34 10.97 -4.75
CA VAL A 90 5.47 10.38 -3.74
C VAL A 90 5.95 8.99 -3.37
N TRP A 91 5.71 8.59 -2.13
CA TRP A 91 6.08 7.29 -1.61
C TRP A 91 4.86 6.48 -1.22
N TYR A 92 4.88 5.21 -1.61
CA TYR A 92 3.91 4.19 -1.22
C TYR A 92 4.66 3.10 -0.45
N ARG A 93 4.08 2.64 0.66
CA ARG A 93 4.64 1.51 1.42
C ARG A 93 3.56 0.57 1.93
N ARG A 94 3.82 -0.73 1.84
CA ARG A 94 2.95 -1.77 2.39
C ARG A 94 3.75 -2.94 2.90
N ALA A 95 3.41 -3.39 4.11
CA ALA A 95 3.86 -4.66 4.63
C ALA A 95 3.00 -5.78 4.05
N VAL A 96 3.64 -6.86 3.60
CA VAL A 96 2.96 -8.01 3.01
C VAL A 96 3.46 -9.28 3.69
N THR A 97 2.52 -10.09 4.16
CA THR A 97 2.81 -11.42 4.68
C THR A 97 2.52 -12.44 3.59
N LEU A 98 3.56 -13.17 3.14
CA LEU A 98 3.38 -14.23 2.15
C LEU A 98 2.79 -15.49 2.80
N PRO A 99 1.84 -16.18 2.14
CA PRO A 99 1.33 -17.47 2.58
C PRO A 99 2.44 -18.49 2.80
N ALA A 100 2.27 -19.35 3.81
CA ALA A 100 3.31 -20.31 4.21
C ALA A 100 3.64 -21.32 3.10
N ASP A 101 2.67 -21.67 2.26
CA ASP A 101 2.80 -22.58 1.11
C ASP A 101 3.57 -21.96 -0.08
N TRP A 102 3.91 -20.66 0.01
CA TRP A 102 4.78 -19.99 -0.96
C TRP A 102 6.27 -20.12 -0.60
N LYS A 103 6.60 -20.68 0.57
CA LYS A 103 7.98 -20.83 1.03
C LYS A 103 8.82 -21.62 0.01
N GLY A 104 10.02 -21.10 -0.28
CA GLY A 104 10.96 -21.70 -1.24
C GLY A 104 10.61 -21.47 -2.71
N LYS A 105 9.52 -20.76 -3.01
CA LYS A 105 9.12 -20.41 -4.37
C LYS A 105 9.65 -19.03 -4.75
N ARG A 106 9.74 -18.77 -6.06
CA ARG A 106 10.04 -17.44 -6.59
C ARG A 106 8.77 -16.59 -6.56
N ALA A 107 8.78 -15.53 -5.76
CA ALA A 107 7.74 -14.51 -5.78
C ALA A 107 7.99 -13.52 -6.92
N ILE A 108 6.92 -13.11 -7.60
CA ILE A 108 6.94 -12.04 -8.61
C ILE A 108 5.99 -10.95 -8.10
N LEU A 109 6.53 -9.76 -7.88
CA LEU A 109 5.75 -8.56 -7.63
C LEU A 109 5.37 -7.96 -8.99
N ASN A 110 4.09 -7.66 -9.18
CA ASN A 110 3.61 -7.08 -10.43
C ASN A 110 2.76 -5.85 -10.15
N PHE A 111 3.06 -4.77 -10.87
CA PHE A 111 2.26 -3.56 -10.87
C PHE A 111 1.50 -3.49 -12.20
N GLY A 112 0.19 -3.18 -12.14
CA GLY A 112 -0.62 -3.05 -13.36
C GLY A 112 -0.26 -1.80 -14.17
N ALA A 113 0.01 -0.70 -13.47
CA ALA A 113 0.50 0.57 -14.01
C ALA A 113 0.96 1.46 -12.84
N VAL A 114 2.03 2.24 -13.05
CA VAL A 114 2.47 3.30 -12.13
C VAL A 114 2.90 4.48 -12.98
N ASP A 115 2.22 5.62 -12.85
CA ASP A 115 2.53 6.81 -13.65
C ASP A 115 3.43 7.79 -12.87
N TYR A 116 4.54 8.31 -13.40
CA TYR A 116 5.22 7.92 -14.65
C TYR A 116 6.49 7.09 -14.41
N LEU A 117 7.28 7.43 -13.38
CA LEU A 117 8.51 6.72 -13.00
C LEU A 117 8.31 6.02 -11.66
N ALA A 118 8.50 4.71 -11.63
CA ALA A 118 8.46 3.89 -10.43
C ALA A 118 9.86 3.38 -10.09
N ARG A 119 10.27 3.54 -8.83
CA ARG A 119 11.42 2.82 -8.24
C ARG A 119 10.89 1.94 -7.11
N VAL A 120 11.31 0.69 -7.07
CA VAL A 120 10.77 -0.31 -6.15
C VAL A 120 11.86 -0.83 -5.22
N TRP A 121 11.53 -0.91 -3.94
CA TRP A 121 12.37 -1.55 -2.93
C TRP A 121 11.59 -2.65 -2.20
N VAL A 122 12.26 -3.75 -1.91
CA VAL A 122 11.74 -4.85 -1.09
C VAL A 122 12.64 -5.01 0.13
N ASN A 123 12.08 -4.81 1.33
CA ASN A 123 12.84 -4.83 2.59
C ASN A 123 14.09 -3.93 2.55
N GLY A 124 13.93 -2.69 2.05
CA GLY A 124 15.02 -1.71 1.91
C GLY A 124 15.98 -1.95 0.75
N ARG A 125 15.87 -3.06 0.00
CA ARG A 125 16.75 -3.36 -1.13
C ARG A 125 16.11 -2.98 -2.45
N PHE A 126 16.83 -2.27 -3.31
CA PHE A 126 16.36 -1.91 -4.64
C PHE A 126 16.06 -3.16 -5.47
N ALA A 127 14.88 -3.21 -6.05
CA ALA A 127 14.37 -4.36 -6.81
C ALA A 127 14.20 -4.06 -8.30
N GLY A 128 14.14 -2.77 -8.68
CA GLY A 128 14.03 -2.34 -10.06
C GLY A 128 13.32 -1.01 -10.21
N GLU A 129 13.26 -0.56 -11.46
CA GLU A 129 12.56 0.66 -11.86
C GLU A 129 11.80 0.45 -13.16
N HIS A 130 10.78 1.28 -13.38
CA HIS A 130 9.98 1.29 -14.58
C HIS A 130 9.59 2.72 -14.95
N THR A 131 9.57 3.01 -16.25
CA THR A 131 9.15 4.29 -16.81
C THR A 131 8.01 4.04 -17.80
N GLY A 132 6.85 4.65 -17.55
CA GLY A 132 5.62 4.45 -18.33
C GLY A 132 4.40 4.22 -17.44
N GLY A 133 3.32 4.97 -17.67
CA GLY A 133 2.11 4.93 -16.84
C GLY A 133 1.00 3.96 -17.29
N HIS A 134 1.22 3.15 -18.34
CA HIS A 134 0.14 2.41 -19.02
C HIS A 134 0.43 0.94 -19.30
N VAL A 135 1.56 0.41 -18.84
CA VAL A 135 1.93 -1.00 -19.01
C VAL A 135 2.32 -1.61 -17.67
N GLY A 136 2.04 -2.90 -17.51
CA GLY A 136 2.43 -3.64 -16.33
C GLY A 136 3.90 -4.05 -16.35
N PHE A 137 4.50 -4.17 -15.17
CA PHE A 137 5.89 -4.61 -14.97
C PHE A 137 6.05 -5.46 -13.71
#